data_AF-A0A410RHU6-F1
#
_entry.id   AF-A0A410RHU6-F1
#
_cell.length_a   1.000
_cell.length_b   1.000
_cell.length_c   1.000
_cell.angle_alpha   90.00
_cell.angle_beta   90.00
_cell.angle_gamma   90.00
#
_symmetry.space_group_name_H-M   'P 1'
#
loop_
_entity.id
_entity.type
_entity.pdbx_description
1 polymer ?
#
loop_
_entity_poly.entity_id
_entity_poly.type
_entity_poly.pdbx_seq_one_letter_code
_entity_poly.pdbx_strand_id
1 'polypeptide(L)'
;FRLVIALTLVAACLAGHDSHGCSSGDLHTVQDQWNRIWNTPDSGAVKVVFGRAIFSEFLTKEPESKVLFTRVNVDHPESAEFSAHMIRVLTGLDISINLLGDDSALDAELNHLNMQHRAREGVTAHHFKVFAEVLSHTLAQVLSDYDGVAWTACQSRMGTLLKAGL
;
A
#
# COMPACT_ATOMS: atom_id res chain seq x y z
N PHE A 1 61.22 9.71 -7.46
CA PHE A 1 60.22 8.87 -8.16
C PHE A 1 59.42 8.11 -7.09
N ARG A 2 58.51 8.70 -6.31
CA ARG A 2 57.11 9.09 -6.62
C ARG A 2 56.31 8.01 -7.37
N LEU A 3 55.55 7.26 -6.57
CA LEU A 3 54.23 6.66 -6.82
C LEU A 3 54.10 5.59 -7.91
N VAL A 4 54.16 4.33 -7.47
CA VAL A 4 53.42 3.21 -8.08
C VAL A 4 52.80 2.42 -6.94
N ILE A 5 51.60 2.77 -6.45
CA ILE A 5 50.74 1.83 -5.70
C ILE A 5 49.26 2.17 -5.93
N ALA A 6 48.55 1.15 -6.43
CA ALA A 6 47.14 0.84 -6.29
C ALA A 6 46.09 1.68 -7.04
N LEU A 7 45.99 1.40 -8.34
CA LEU A 7 44.68 1.18 -8.97
C LEU A 7 44.07 -0.10 -8.35
N THR A 8 43.12 0.04 -7.44
CA THR A 8 42.07 -0.98 -7.21
C THR A 8 40.82 -0.27 -6.70
N LEU A 9 40.06 0.28 -7.64
CA LEU A 9 38.62 0.51 -7.47
C LEU A 9 37.96 -0.86 -7.31
N VAL A 10 37.89 -1.36 -6.08
CA VAL A 10 36.90 -2.39 -5.75
C VAL A 10 35.65 -1.63 -5.35
N ALA A 11 34.84 -1.32 -6.35
CA ALA A 11 33.43 -1.05 -6.14
C ALA A 11 32.83 -2.34 -5.59
N ALA A 12 32.83 -2.47 -4.26
CA ALA A 12 31.99 -3.43 -3.57
C ALA A 12 30.54 -2.94 -3.72
N CYS A 13 29.96 -3.20 -4.88
CA CYS A 13 28.52 -3.31 -5.00
C CYS A 13 28.12 -4.49 -4.11
N LEU A 14 27.83 -4.20 -2.84
CA LEU A 14 26.97 -5.06 -2.05
C LEU A 14 25.56 -4.91 -2.66
N ALA A 15 25.37 -5.53 -3.81
CA ALA A 15 24.05 -5.94 -4.23
C ALA A 15 23.64 -7.04 -3.23
N GLY A 16 22.99 -6.63 -2.14
CA GLY A 16 22.12 -7.51 -1.38
C GLY A 16 21.02 -7.95 -2.34
N HIS A 17 21.30 -9.03 -3.06
CA HIS A 17 20.42 -9.61 -4.06
C HIS A 17 19.45 -10.54 -3.33
N ASP A 18 18.41 -9.97 -2.74
CA ASP A 18 17.13 -10.68 -2.61
C ASP A 18 16.28 -10.30 -3.82
N SER A 19 16.59 -11.00 -4.92
CA SER A 19 15.67 -11.15 -6.05
C SER A 19 14.32 -11.63 -5.52
N HIS A 20 13.26 -10.88 -5.82
CA HIS A 20 11.82 -11.05 -5.50
C HIS A 20 11.19 -10.00 -4.54
N GLY A 21 11.95 -9.01 -4.04
CA GLY A 21 11.42 -7.88 -3.26
C GLY A 21 11.14 -6.60 -4.07
N CYS A 22 10.41 -5.65 -3.47
CA CYS A 22 10.20 -4.29 -4.00
C CYS A 22 11.53 -3.55 -4.15
N SER A 23 12.04 -3.43 -5.38
CA SER A 23 13.33 -2.78 -5.66
C SER A 23 13.25 -1.25 -5.57
N SER A 24 14.40 -0.58 -5.60
CA SER A 24 14.45 0.90 -5.69
C SER A 24 13.78 1.44 -6.95
N GLY A 25 13.80 0.69 -8.05
CA GLY A 25 13.06 1.04 -9.27
C GLY A 25 11.55 0.87 -9.06
N ASP A 26 11.14 -0.26 -8.49
CA ASP A 26 9.72 -0.56 -8.25
C ASP A 26 9.08 0.46 -7.31
N LEU A 27 9.75 0.81 -6.20
CA LEU A 27 9.20 1.78 -5.26
C LEU A 27 9.07 3.17 -5.88
N HIS A 28 10.00 3.59 -6.74
CA HIS A 28 9.90 4.87 -7.44
C HIS A 28 8.71 4.87 -8.39
N THR A 29 8.55 3.81 -9.19
CA THR A 29 7.38 3.63 -10.08
C THR A 29 6.07 3.68 -9.30
N VAL A 30 5.99 2.96 -8.18
CA VAL A 30 4.79 2.92 -7.33
C VAL A 30 4.47 4.29 -6.73
N GLN A 31 5.47 5.00 -6.19
CA GLN A 31 5.31 6.34 -5.62
C GLN A 31 4.86 7.35 -6.69
N ASP A 32 5.49 7.34 -7.86
CA ASP A 32 5.13 8.24 -8.96
C ASP A 32 3.71 8.00 -9.45
N GLN A 33 3.35 6.73 -9.70
CA GLN A 33 2.00 6.36 -10.13
C GLN A 33 0.95 6.72 -9.09
N TRP A 34 1.24 6.47 -7.81
CA TRP A 34 0.34 6.80 -6.71
C TRP A 34 0.11 8.31 -6.58
N ASN A 35 1.18 9.11 -6.57
CA ASN A 35 1.11 10.55 -6.37
C ASN A 35 0.34 11.28 -7.48
N ARG A 36 0.36 10.75 -8.70
CA ARG A 36 -0.40 11.29 -9.83
C ARG A 36 -1.92 11.21 -9.65
N ILE A 37 -2.43 10.23 -8.89
CA ILE A 37 -3.87 10.09 -8.64
C ILE A 37 -4.40 11.29 -7.85
N TRP A 38 -3.58 11.84 -6.95
CA TRP A 38 -4.00 12.88 -6.01
C TRP A 38 -3.70 14.30 -6.47
N ASN A 39 -3.10 14.48 -7.65
CA ASN A 39 -2.74 15.79 -8.20
C ASN A 39 -3.97 16.55 -8.73
N THR A 40 -4.88 16.88 -7.82
CA THR A 40 -6.13 17.59 -8.08
C THR A 40 -6.37 18.65 -6.99
N PRO A 41 -7.16 19.70 -7.26
CA PRO A 41 -7.47 20.72 -6.24
C PRO A 41 -8.19 20.19 -4.99
N ASP A 42 -8.89 19.06 -5.09
CA ASP A 42 -9.62 18.44 -3.97
C ASP A 42 -9.26 16.95 -3.85
N SER A 43 -8.02 16.69 -3.43
CA SER A 43 -7.54 15.33 -3.19
C SER A 43 -8.36 14.58 -2.12
N GLY A 44 -9.02 15.29 -1.20
CA GLY A 44 -9.90 14.69 -0.19
C GLY A 44 -11.14 14.05 -0.82
N ALA A 45 -11.83 14.76 -1.70
CA ALA A 45 -12.97 14.21 -2.44
C ALA A 45 -12.54 13.02 -3.33
N VAL A 46 -11.39 13.12 -4.00
CA VAL A 46 -10.86 12.01 -4.82
C VAL A 46 -10.56 10.78 -3.95
N LYS A 47 -9.98 10.96 -2.76
CA LYS A 47 -9.76 9.85 -1.80
C LYS A 47 -11.08 9.19 -1.39
N VAL A 48 -12.15 9.94 -1.16
CA VAL A 48 -13.46 9.36 -0.82
C VAL A 48 -14.01 8.51 -1.97
N VAL A 49 -14.01 9.04 -3.19
CA VAL A 49 -14.52 8.31 -4.37
C VAL A 49 -13.69 7.07 -4.65
N PHE A 50 -12.36 7.18 -4.64
CA PHE A 50 -11.45 6.07 -4.88
C PHE A 50 -11.58 4.98 -3.80
N GLY A 51 -11.64 5.39 -2.53
CA GLY A 51 -11.82 4.45 -1.41
C GLY A 51 -13.16 3.72 -1.49
N ARG A 52 -14.26 4.42 -1.82
CA ARG A 52 -15.56 3.78 -2.02
C ARG A 52 -15.57 2.78 -3.17
N ALA A 53 -14.88 3.08 -4.27
CA ALA A 53 -14.75 2.14 -5.39
C ALA A 53 -14.06 0.84 -4.94
N ILE A 54 -12.95 0.95 -4.22
CA ILE A 54 -12.23 -0.19 -3.63
C ILE A 54 -13.15 -0.97 -2.69
N PHE A 55 -13.78 -0.31 -1.72
CA PHE A 55 -14.59 -1.00 -0.73
C PHE A 55 -15.88 -1.60 -1.31
N SER A 56 -16.45 -0.99 -2.34
CA SER A 56 -17.59 -1.54 -3.08
C SER A 56 -17.24 -2.90 -3.72
N GLU A 57 -16.10 -2.97 -4.41
CA GLU A 57 -15.63 -4.22 -5.01
C GLU A 57 -15.18 -5.23 -3.94
N PHE A 58 -14.46 -4.80 -2.90
CA PHE A 58 -14.06 -5.66 -1.78
C PHE A 58 -15.27 -6.31 -1.11
N LEU A 59 -16.31 -5.55 -0.76
CA LEU A 59 -17.52 -6.07 -0.11
C LEU A 59 -18.42 -6.88 -1.06
N THR A 60 -18.21 -6.76 -2.37
CA THR A 60 -18.84 -7.66 -3.35
C THR A 60 -18.16 -9.02 -3.35
N LYS A 61 -16.83 -9.06 -3.21
CA LYS A 61 -16.05 -10.32 -3.11
C LYS A 61 -16.16 -10.96 -1.72
N GLU A 62 -16.24 -10.15 -0.67
CA GLU A 62 -16.25 -10.55 0.73
C GLU A 62 -17.51 -10.00 1.44
N PRO A 63 -18.73 -10.44 1.08
CA PRO A 63 -19.97 -9.88 1.63
C PRO A 63 -20.08 -10.05 3.14
N GLU A 64 -19.56 -11.14 3.69
CA GLU A 64 -19.53 -11.41 5.14
C GLU A 64 -18.67 -10.38 5.90
N SER A 65 -17.68 -9.75 5.24
CA SER A 65 -16.84 -8.73 5.87
C SER A 65 -17.59 -7.44 6.22
N LYS A 66 -18.82 -7.23 5.73
CA LYS A 66 -19.64 -6.05 6.10
C LYS A 66 -19.77 -5.89 7.62
N VAL A 67 -19.84 -6.99 8.36
CA VAL A 67 -19.96 -6.96 9.83
C VAL A 67 -18.80 -6.20 10.49
N LEU A 68 -17.61 -6.24 9.89
CA LEU A 68 -16.39 -5.59 10.39
C LEU A 68 -16.46 -4.05 10.29
N PHE A 69 -17.38 -3.53 9.47
CA PHE A 69 -17.49 -2.09 9.15
C PHE A 69 -18.80 -1.46 9.67
N THR A 70 -19.55 -2.15 10.52
CA THR A 70 -20.80 -1.63 11.13
C THR A 70 -20.57 -0.31 11.89
N ARG A 71 -19.45 -0.19 12.61
CA ARG A 71 -19.06 1.03 13.36
C ARG A 71 -18.78 2.25 12.49
N VAL A 72 -18.60 2.07 11.18
CA VAL A 72 -18.37 3.14 10.21
C VAL A 72 -19.52 3.28 9.22
N ASN A 73 -20.70 2.75 9.55
CA ASN A 73 -21.94 2.90 8.79
C ASN A 73 -21.85 2.38 7.34
N VAL A 74 -21.29 1.18 7.18
CA VAL A 74 -21.11 0.54 5.86
C VAL A 74 -22.40 0.32 5.07
N ASP A 75 -23.55 0.23 5.74
CA ASP A 75 -24.86 0.11 5.09
C ASP A 75 -25.29 1.40 4.37
N HIS A 76 -24.65 2.52 4.70
CA HIS A 76 -24.81 3.81 4.05
C HIS A 76 -23.44 4.29 3.54
N PRO A 77 -22.93 3.77 2.40
CA PRO A 77 -21.58 4.07 1.91
C PRO A 77 -21.38 5.56 1.57
N GLU A 78 -22.47 6.29 1.34
CA GLU A 78 -22.49 7.73 1.12
C GLU A 78 -22.44 8.58 2.41
N SER A 79 -22.47 7.94 3.58
CA SER A 79 -22.47 8.60 4.89
C SER A 79 -21.14 9.30 5.20
N ALA A 80 -21.18 10.29 6.09
CA ALA A 80 -19.98 11.00 6.53
C ALA A 80 -19.00 10.07 7.27
N GLU A 81 -19.53 9.11 8.03
CA GLU A 81 -18.76 8.13 8.79
C GLU A 81 -17.95 7.21 7.88
N PHE A 82 -18.58 6.67 6.83
CA PHE A 82 -17.92 5.80 5.88
C PHE A 82 -16.92 6.58 5.03
N SER A 83 -17.27 7.80 4.61
CA SER A 83 -16.36 8.71 3.90
C SER A 83 -15.11 9.03 4.70
N ALA A 84 -15.27 9.34 5.99
CA ALA A 84 -14.15 9.57 6.90
C ALA A 84 -13.30 8.30 7.06
N HIS A 85 -13.92 7.12 7.02
CA HIS A 85 -13.17 5.86 7.03
C HIS A 85 -12.32 5.68 5.77
N MET A 86 -12.86 5.97 4.58
CA MET A 86 -12.12 5.91 3.32
C MET A 86 -10.90 6.82 3.34
N ILE A 87 -11.05 8.05 3.86
CA ILE A 87 -9.94 8.99 4.03
C ILE A 87 -8.87 8.40 4.95
N ARG A 88 -9.25 7.78 6.09
CA ARG A 88 -8.28 7.15 7.01
C ARG A 88 -7.53 5.99 6.36
N VAL A 89 -8.24 5.10 5.65
CA VAL A 89 -7.61 3.95 4.97
C VAL A 89 -6.63 4.41 3.91
N LEU A 90 -7.05 5.32 3.01
CA LEU A 90 -6.18 5.81 1.95
C LEU A 90 -5.04 6.67 2.47
N THR A 91 -5.21 7.38 3.60
CA THR A 91 -4.10 8.08 4.24
C THR A 91 -3.08 7.11 4.84
N GLY A 92 -3.50 6.02 5.48
CA GLY A 92 -2.57 4.99 5.97
C GLY A 92 -1.79 4.31 4.82
N LEU A 93 -2.48 4.02 3.72
CA LEU A 93 -1.85 3.47 2.51
C LEU A 93 -0.88 4.48 1.87
N ASP A 94 -1.26 5.76 1.79
CA ASP A 94 -0.43 6.86 1.28
C ASP A 94 0.85 7.04 2.09
N ILE A 95 0.76 7.01 3.42
CA ILE A 95 1.93 7.03 4.31
C ILE A 95 2.83 5.81 4.02
N SER A 96 2.25 4.60 3.98
CA SER A 96 3.00 3.37 3.74
C SER A 96 3.74 3.39 2.39
N ILE A 97 3.09 3.87 1.32
CA ILE A 97 3.71 3.99 0.00
C ILE A 97 4.85 5.01 0.01
N ASN A 98 4.65 6.17 0.63
CA ASN A 98 5.68 7.21 0.69
C ASN A 98 6.87 6.81 1.59
N LEU A 99 6.69 5.86 2.51
CA LEU A 99 7.76 5.31 3.35
C LEU A 99 8.52 4.13 2.70
N LEU A 100 8.17 3.67 1.48
CA LEU A 100 8.86 2.55 0.83
C LEU A 100 10.39 2.74 0.69
N GLY A 101 10.90 3.96 0.70
CA GLY A 101 12.34 4.25 0.66
C GLY A 101 13.06 4.25 2.02
N ASP A 102 12.32 4.14 3.13
CA ASP A 102 12.84 4.13 4.50
C ASP A 102 12.31 2.90 5.25
N ASP A 103 13.08 1.82 5.20
CA ASP A 103 12.70 0.53 5.79
C ASP A 103 12.37 0.62 7.28
N SER A 104 13.12 1.43 8.04
CA SER A 104 12.88 1.56 9.48
C SER A 104 11.57 2.27 9.77
N ALA A 105 11.26 3.34 9.04
CA ALA A 105 10.01 4.06 9.20
C ALA A 105 8.81 3.26 8.69
N LEU A 106 8.97 2.58 7.54
CA LEU A 106 7.93 1.72 6.98
C LEU A 106 7.58 0.58 7.95
N ASP A 107 8.58 -0.13 8.48
CA ASP A 107 8.35 -1.24 9.39
C ASP A 107 7.65 -0.77 10.68
N ALA A 108 8.01 0.40 11.20
CA ALA A 108 7.35 0.98 12.35
C ALA A 108 5.86 1.30 12.08
N GLU A 109 5.56 1.91 10.93
CA GLU A 109 4.19 2.20 10.51
C GLU A 109 3.37 0.92 10.28
N LEU A 110 3.92 -0.06 9.55
CA LEU A 110 3.22 -1.32 9.27
C LEU A 110 2.96 -2.13 10.53
N ASN A 111 3.89 -2.13 11.51
CA ASN A 111 3.65 -2.72 12.82
C ASN A 111 2.55 -1.99 13.59
N HIS A 112 2.53 -0.65 13.55
CA HIS A 112 1.45 0.14 14.15
C HIS A 112 0.09 -0.21 13.54
N LEU A 113 -0.01 -0.24 12.21
CA LEU A 113 -1.21 -0.62 11.49
C LEU A 113 -1.62 -2.08 11.76
N ASN A 114 -0.66 -3.01 11.82
CA ASN A 114 -0.93 -4.40 12.18
C ASN A 114 -1.59 -4.52 13.55
N MET A 115 -1.06 -3.82 14.57
CA MET A 115 -1.67 -3.80 15.91
C MET A 115 -3.11 -3.30 15.89
N GLN A 116 -3.40 -2.26 15.10
CA GLN A 116 -4.76 -1.74 14.95
C GLN A 116 -5.70 -2.78 14.33
N HIS A 117 -5.24 -3.55 13.34
CA HIS A 117 -6.05 -4.55 12.65
C HIS A 117 -6.20 -5.84 13.47
N ARG A 118 -5.17 -6.28 14.20
CA ARG A 118 -5.24 -7.42 15.13
C ARG A 118 -6.21 -7.18 16.29
N ALA A 119 -6.42 -5.92 16.67
CA ALA A 119 -7.43 -5.55 17.66
C ALA A 119 -8.87 -5.64 17.12
N ARG A 120 -9.08 -6.05 15.86
CA ARG A 120 -10.40 -6.24 15.24
C ARG A 120 -10.63 -7.74 15.01
N GLU A 121 -11.44 -8.34 15.87
CA GLU A 121 -11.85 -9.72 15.71
C GLU A 121 -12.53 -9.94 14.34
N GLY A 122 -12.19 -11.05 13.69
CA GLY A 122 -12.70 -11.40 12.36
C GLY A 122 -11.93 -10.79 11.18
N VAL A 123 -10.97 -9.89 11.41
CA VAL A 123 -10.02 -9.49 10.35
C VAL A 123 -8.99 -10.61 10.15
N THR A 124 -8.79 -11.05 8.91
CA THR A 124 -7.90 -12.16 8.56
C THR A 124 -6.87 -11.75 7.50
N ALA A 125 -5.79 -12.53 7.38
CA ALA A 125 -4.83 -12.36 6.29
C ALA A 125 -5.45 -12.49 4.88
N HIS A 126 -6.55 -13.23 4.73
CA HIS A 126 -7.30 -13.36 3.48
C HIS A 126 -7.92 -12.03 3.04
N HIS A 127 -8.50 -11.27 3.98
CA HIS A 127 -9.09 -9.95 3.66
C HIS A 127 -8.05 -8.99 3.06
N PHE A 128 -6.81 -8.99 3.56
CA PHE A 128 -5.72 -8.18 2.99
C PHE A 128 -5.33 -8.62 1.59
N LYS A 129 -5.36 -9.93 1.30
CA LYS A 129 -5.11 -10.45 -0.04
C LYS A 129 -6.16 -9.95 -1.02
N VAL A 130 -7.44 -10.07 -0.67
CA VAL A 130 -8.54 -9.59 -1.52
C VAL A 130 -8.48 -8.08 -1.70
N PHE A 131 -8.17 -7.33 -0.64
CA PHE A 131 -7.97 -5.88 -0.73
C PHE A 131 -6.85 -5.51 -1.71
N ALA A 132 -5.70 -6.20 -1.66
CA ALA A 132 -4.58 -5.97 -2.58
C ALA A 132 -4.96 -6.26 -4.06
N GLU A 133 -5.74 -7.31 -4.30
CA GLU A 133 -6.27 -7.64 -5.63
C GLU A 133 -7.20 -6.52 -6.14
N VAL A 134 -8.14 -6.07 -5.30
CA VAL A 134 -9.08 -4.99 -5.65
C VAL A 134 -8.36 -3.65 -5.85
N LEU A 135 -7.38 -3.32 -5.02
CA LEU A 135 -6.55 -2.14 -5.17
C LEU A 135 -5.84 -2.16 -6.53
N SER A 136 -5.22 -3.29 -6.88
CA SER A 136 -4.52 -3.46 -8.16
C SER A 136 -5.47 -3.31 -9.35
N HIS A 137 -6.67 -3.90 -9.27
CA HIS A 137 -7.70 -3.74 -10.29
C HIS A 137 -8.15 -2.29 -10.43
N THR A 138 -8.39 -1.59 -9.31
CA THR A 138 -8.81 -0.18 -9.32
C THR A 138 -7.71 0.73 -9.89
N LEU A 139 -6.45 0.49 -9.52
CA LEU A 139 -5.29 1.22 -10.04
C LEU A 139 -5.16 1.06 -11.56
N ALA A 140 -5.33 -0.14 -12.08
CA ALA A 140 -5.29 -0.42 -13.52
C ALA A 140 -6.39 0.30 -14.31
N GLN A 141 -7.51 0.67 -13.67
CA GLN A 141 -8.58 1.45 -14.31
C GLN A 141 -8.28 2.96 -14.35
N VAL A 142 -7.51 3.49 -13.40
CA VAL A 142 -7.25 4.93 -13.29
C VAL A 142 -5.87 5.36 -13.80
N LEU A 143 -4.92 4.42 -13.92
CA LEU A 143 -3.57 4.66 -14.43
C LEU A 143 -3.42 4.00 -15.81
N SER A 144 -3.22 4.80 -16.84
CA SER A 144 -3.02 4.32 -18.22
C SER A 144 -1.75 3.49 -18.41
N ASP A 145 -0.76 3.69 -17.54
CA ASP A 145 0.58 3.10 -17.56
C ASP A 145 0.84 2.22 -16.33
N TYR A 146 -0.21 1.71 -15.67
CA TYR A 146 -0.12 0.90 -14.46
C TYR A 146 0.94 -0.21 -14.55
N ASP A 147 1.92 -0.20 -13.63
CA ASP A 147 2.97 -1.22 -13.57
C ASP A 147 2.59 -2.31 -12.55
N GLY A 148 1.85 -3.32 -13.01
CA GLY A 148 1.40 -4.41 -12.15
C GLY A 148 2.54 -5.21 -11.50
N VAL A 149 3.73 -5.24 -12.08
CA VAL A 149 4.88 -5.98 -11.53
C VAL A 149 5.45 -5.22 -10.34
N ALA A 150 5.75 -3.93 -10.52
CA ALA A 150 6.26 -3.07 -9.45
C ALA A 150 5.27 -3.00 -8.28
N TRP A 151 3.98 -2.80 -8.58
CA TRP A 151 2.92 -2.77 -7.57
C TRP A 151 2.79 -4.09 -6.80
N THR A 152 2.88 -5.24 -7.48
CA THR A 152 2.80 -6.55 -6.82
C THR A 152 3.97 -6.75 -5.87
N ALA A 153 5.20 -6.39 -6.29
CA ALA A 153 6.38 -6.50 -5.45
C ALA A 153 6.28 -5.63 -4.18
N CYS A 154 5.85 -4.38 -4.33
CA CYS A 154 5.74 -3.43 -3.21
C CYS A 154 4.53 -3.70 -2.30
N GLN A 155 3.40 -4.12 -2.85
CA GLN A 155 2.27 -4.60 -2.03
C GLN A 155 2.61 -5.86 -1.26
N SER A 156 3.36 -6.80 -1.84
CA SER A 156 3.83 -8.00 -1.13
C SER A 156 4.73 -7.65 0.06
N ARG A 157 5.66 -6.70 -0.15
CA ARG A 157 6.52 -6.17 0.92
C ARG A 157 5.70 -5.59 2.06
N MET A 158 4.82 -4.62 1.78
CA MET A 158 3.99 -3.97 2.82
C MET A 158 3.05 -4.98 3.49
N GLY A 159 2.43 -5.84 2.69
CA GLY A 159 1.45 -6.81 3.15
C GLY A 159 2.03 -7.87 4.08
N THR A 160 3.32 -8.18 4.00
CA THR A 160 3.97 -9.18 4.86
C THR A 160 3.90 -8.80 6.34
N LEU A 161 4.29 -7.57 6.68
CA LEU A 161 4.21 -7.08 8.07
C LEU A 161 2.78 -6.72 8.47
N LEU A 162 2.04 -6.06 7.58
CA LEU A 162 0.69 -5.58 7.87
C LEU A 162 -0.26 -6.69 8.33
N LYS A 163 -0.13 -7.90 7.75
CA LYS A 163 -0.99 -9.05 8.08
C LYS A 163 -0.35 -10.09 8.99
N ALA A 164 0.83 -9.82 9.55
CA ALA A 164 1.51 -10.78 10.41
C ALA A 164 0.64 -11.13 11.63
N GLY A 165 0.41 -12.42 11.87
CA GLY A 165 -0.38 -12.92 13.00
C GLY A 165 -1.91 -12.69 12.89
N LEU A 166 -2.41 -12.46 11.68
CA LEU A 166 -3.84 -12.48 11.30
C LEU A 166 -4.20 -13.75 10.51
#